data_AF-A0A950L448-F1
#
_entry.id   AF-A0A950L448-F1
#
_cell.length_a   1.000
_cell.length_b   1.000
_cell.length_c   1.000
_cell.angle_alpha   90.00
_cell.angle_beta   90.00
_cell.angle_gamma   90.00
#
_symmetry.space_group_name_H-M   'P 1'
#
loop_
_entity.id
_entity.type
_entity.pdbx_description
1 polymer ?
#
loop_
_entity_poly.entity_id
_entity_poly.type
_entity_poly.pdbx_seq_one_letter_code
_entity_poly.pdbx_strand_id
1 'polypeptide(L)'
;MLAALERARATSLGKDPDAFERAVCALFETLGFVATHVGGNAAPDGFVDAPLGPLAYRALLECKTGQSNVIVSQLNVAEAAKYRDRYEADYCLLVGPGFAPRTTFASELQIHGVSAWTIDDLAAVFHAGFDPNRLRPLFGPGLVADVVEDAVWDAAHGEAKCIAAICEILESIAARQQRVALAAPPSEAPHLDVDAATLILDEHFSAGNSPARCTRADVEAASHGSAIPASAAPAGPTPNTNRSSSQPRSCPPEFFEGWSTLTLVPLGNARVTIPALPGNPPRTKRLEAARPETHHVRATALGLPREADVARSK
;
A
#
# COMPACT_ATOMS: atom_id res chain seq x y z
N MET A 1 21.78 -8.78 11.85
CA MET A 1 20.70 -8.79 10.85
C MET A 1 21.15 -9.45 9.55
N LEU A 2 21.95 -8.80 8.69
CA LEU A 2 22.39 -9.37 7.39
C LEU A 2 23.08 -10.74 7.49
N ALA A 3 23.84 -10.99 8.56
CA ALA A 3 24.52 -12.27 8.76
C ALA A 3 23.57 -13.49 8.85
N ALA A 4 22.32 -13.31 9.27
CA ALA A 4 21.33 -14.40 9.31
C ALA A 4 20.87 -14.76 7.89
N LEU A 5 20.57 -13.75 7.07
CA LEU A 5 20.18 -13.94 5.66
C LEU A 5 21.31 -14.61 4.85
N GLU A 6 22.54 -14.14 4.98
CA GLU A 6 23.69 -14.74 4.29
C GLU A 6 23.92 -16.19 4.71
N ARG A 7 23.69 -16.51 5.99
CA ARG A 7 23.77 -17.89 6.48
C ARG A 7 22.67 -18.76 5.91
N ALA A 8 21.43 -18.25 5.83
CA ALA A 8 20.30 -18.97 5.24
C ALA A 8 20.56 -19.24 3.75
N ARG A 9 21.06 -18.25 3.00
CA ARG A 9 21.51 -18.43 1.60
C ARG A 9 22.56 -19.52 1.49
N ALA A 10 23.64 -19.43 2.25
CA ALA A 10 24.76 -20.37 2.19
C ALA A 10 24.35 -21.82 2.53
N THR A 11 23.52 -21.99 3.57
CA THR A 11 23.09 -23.31 4.06
C THR A 11 21.99 -23.92 3.20
N SER A 12 21.16 -23.12 2.52
CA SER A 12 20.09 -23.61 1.63
C SER A 12 20.58 -24.48 0.47
N LEU A 13 21.84 -24.31 0.06
CA LEU A 13 22.50 -25.09 -1.00
C LEU A 13 23.47 -26.15 -0.44
N GLY A 14 23.52 -26.28 0.89
CA GLY A 14 24.41 -27.18 1.61
C GLY A 14 23.88 -28.61 1.71
N LYS A 15 24.68 -29.48 2.34
CA LYS A 15 24.31 -30.88 2.63
C LYS A 15 23.83 -31.09 4.07
N ASP A 16 23.80 -30.02 4.85
CA ASP A 16 23.42 -30.02 6.27
C ASP A 16 22.04 -29.37 6.42
N PRO A 17 20.94 -30.16 6.40
CA PRO A 17 19.59 -29.64 6.54
C PRO A 17 19.37 -28.94 7.89
N ASP A 18 19.85 -29.52 8.98
CA ASP A 18 19.79 -28.91 10.32
C ASP A 18 20.41 -27.50 10.35
N ALA A 19 21.53 -27.29 9.65
CA ALA A 19 22.15 -25.97 9.57
C ALA A 19 21.27 -24.96 8.83
N PHE A 20 20.55 -25.41 7.79
CA PHE A 20 19.60 -24.58 7.05
C PHE A 20 18.36 -24.23 7.90
N GLU A 21 17.78 -25.21 8.57
CA GLU A 21 16.62 -25.03 9.45
C GLU A 21 16.89 -24.00 10.54
N ARG A 22 18.05 -24.10 11.22
CA ARG A 22 18.49 -23.13 12.23
C ARG A 22 18.72 -21.74 11.64
N ALA A 23 19.27 -21.65 10.43
CA ALA A 23 19.51 -20.38 9.77
C ALA A 23 18.19 -19.67 9.38
N VAL A 24 17.18 -20.43 8.94
CA VAL A 24 15.84 -19.90 8.66
C VAL A 24 15.16 -19.41 9.95
N CYS A 25 15.23 -20.19 11.04
CA CYS A 25 14.70 -19.75 12.34
C CYS A 25 15.36 -18.43 12.79
N ALA A 26 16.69 -18.35 12.73
CA ALA A 26 17.42 -17.13 13.07
C ALA A 26 17.07 -15.94 12.16
N LEU A 27 16.75 -16.17 10.89
CA LEU A 27 16.28 -15.12 9.99
C LEU A 27 14.90 -14.59 10.43
N PHE A 28 13.96 -15.48 10.79
CA PHE A 28 12.66 -15.05 11.33
C PHE A 28 12.78 -14.32 12.67
N GLU A 29 13.73 -14.68 13.54
CA GLU A 29 14.02 -13.89 14.75
C GLU A 29 14.43 -12.46 14.40
N THR A 30 15.23 -12.26 13.35
CA THR A 30 15.59 -10.90 12.89
C THR A 30 14.41 -10.13 12.30
N LEU A 31 13.36 -10.81 11.85
CA LEU A 31 12.09 -10.23 11.40
C LEU A 31 11.12 -9.97 12.57
N GLY A 32 11.53 -10.21 13.82
CA GLY A 32 10.75 -9.91 15.02
C GLY A 32 9.87 -11.06 15.54
N PHE A 33 10.03 -12.27 15.02
CA PHE A 33 9.36 -13.46 15.56
C PHE A 33 10.11 -14.05 16.76
N VAL A 34 9.40 -14.82 17.57
CA VAL A 34 10.03 -15.79 18.49
C VAL A 34 10.14 -17.12 17.74
N ALA A 35 11.34 -17.49 17.29
CA ALA A 35 11.55 -18.73 16.55
C ALA A 35 12.04 -19.86 17.46
N THR A 36 11.66 -21.10 17.14
CA THR A 36 12.20 -22.29 17.78
C THR A 36 12.54 -23.32 16.72
N HIS A 37 13.82 -23.68 16.65
CA HIS A 37 14.26 -24.86 15.89
C HIS A 37 13.93 -26.11 16.70
N VAL A 38 13.30 -27.09 16.04
CA VAL A 38 12.95 -28.38 16.66
C VAL A 38 13.77 -29.48 16.00
N GLY A 39 13.63 -29.63 14.68
CA GLY A 39 14.33 -30.62 13.87
C GLY A 39 14.03 -32.07 14.24
N GLY A 40 14.62 -33.00 13.47
CA GLY A 40 14.55 -34.43 13.72
C GLY A 40 13.37 -35.15 13.06
N ASN A 41 13.30 -36.46 13.29
CA ASN A 41 12.28 -37.31 12.68
C ASN A 41 10.95 -37.20 13.48
N ALA A 42 9.84 -37.06 12.77
CA ALA A 42 8.49 -36.94 13.32
C ALA A 42 8.14 -35.61 14.06
N ALA A 43 8.82 -34.53 13.70
CA ALA A 43 8.56 -33.16 14.14
C ALA A 43 8.66 -32.20 12.93
N PRO A 44 8.10 -30.98 13.00
CA PRO A 44 8.45 -29.93 12.05
C PRO A 44 9.90 -29.51 12.26
N ASP A 45 10.51 -28.90 11.25
CA ASP A 45 11.87 -28.39 11.36
C ASP A 45 11.94 -27.25 12.39
N GLY A 46 10.91 -26.43 12.47
CA GLY A 46 10.75 -25.41 13.49
C GLY A 46 9.39 -24.75 13.47
N PHE A 47 9.23 -23.74 14.30
CA PHE A 47 8.06 -22.86 14.28
C PHE A 47 8.44 -21.44 14.68
N VAL A 48 7.60 -20.49 14.29
CA VAL A 48 7.75 -19.07 14.62
C VAL A 48 6.45 -18.53 15.19
N ASP A 49 6.57 -17.79 16.29
CA ASP A 49 5.45 -17.12 16.96
C ASP A 49 5.55 -15.61 16.73
N ALA A 50 4.45 -15.01 16.28
CA ALA A 50 4.32 -13.56 16.15
C ALA A 50 3.71 -13.00 17.45
N PRO A 51 4.46 -12.27 18.31
CA PRO A 51 3.98 -11.82 19.60
C PRO A 51 3.11 -10.54 19.51
N LEU A 52 2.04 -10.59 18.72
CA LEU A 52 1.17 -9.44 18.40
C LEU A 52 -0.06 -9.31 19.32
N GLY A 53 0.02 -9.84 20.55
CA GLY A 53 -1.10 -9.84 21.50
C GLY A 53 -2.33 -10.58 20.97
N PRO A 54 -3.52 -9.96 20.88
CA PRO A 54 -4.72 -10.60 20.32
C PRO A 54 -4.59 -10.99 18.84
N LEU A 55 -3.63 -10.42 18.12
CA LEU A 55 -3.32 -10.75 16.73
C LEU A 55 -2.19 -11.77 16.60
N ALA A 56 -1.73 -12.35 17.72
CA ALA A 56 -0.69 -13.36 17.71
C ALA A 56 -1.09 -14.55 16.84
N TYR A 57 -0.09 -15.14 16.22
CA TYR A 57 -0.26 -16.32 15.39
C TYR A 57 1.03 -17.13 15.37
N ARG A 58 0.91 -18.41 15.04
CA ARG A 58 2.02 -19.36 14.89
C ARG A 58 2.11 -19.87 13.47
N ALA A 59 3.34 -20.01 12.98
CA ALA A 59 3.62 -20.65 11.71
C ALA A 59 4.63 -21.79 11.86
N LEU A 60 4.31 -22.96 11.30
CA LEU A 60 5.27 -24.08 11.20
C LEU A 60 6.20 -23.88 10.02
N LEU A 61 7.45 -24.30 10.20
CA LEU A 61 8.49 -24.28 9.18
C LEU A 61 8.81 -25.71 8.74
N GLU A 62 8.78 -25.93 7.43
CA GLU A 62 9.35 -27.08 6.74
C GLU A 62 10.39 -26.56 5.76
N CYS A 63 11.65 -26.89 5.97
CA CYS A 63 12.78 -26.46 5.18
C CYS A 63 13.22 -27.57 4.22
N LYS A 64 13.60 -27.18 2.99
CA LYS A 64 14.19 -28.07 2.00
C LYS A 64 15.46 -27.45 1.45
N THR A 65 16.57 -28.16 1.63
CA THR A 65 17.83 -27.81 0.97
C THR A 65 17.80 -28.25 -0.50
N GLY A 66 18.47 -27.47 -1.35
CA GLY A 66 18.80 -27.85 -2.72
C GLY A 66 20.25 -28.33 -2.79
N GLN A 67 20.57 -29.22 -3.72
CA GLN A 67 21.98 -29.58 -3.99
C GLN A 67 22.50 -28.71 -5.14
N SER A 68 23.63 -28.00 -4.99
CA SER A 68 24.41 -27.40 -6.09
C SER A 68 23.61 -26.83 -7.28
N ASN A 69 22.97 -25.67 -7.10
CA ASN A 69 22.12 -24.97 -8.11
C ASN A 69 20.84 -25.73 -8.51
N VAL A 70 20.48 -26.80 -7.81
CA VAL A 70 19.29 -27.59 -8.13
C VAL A 70 18.09 -27.06 -7.35
N ILE A 71 17.05 -26.81 -8.12
CA ILE A 71 15.70 -26.53 -7.66
C ILE A 71 15.14 -27.76 -6.94
N VAL A 72 14.45 -27.59 -5.80
CA VAL A 72 13.86 -28.72 -5.06
C VAL A 72 12.79 -29.41 -5.92
N SER A 73 13.04 -30.66 -6.30
CA SER A 73 12.20 -31.42 -7.24
C SER A 73 11.21 -32.37 -6.57
N GLN A 74 11.55 -32.88 -5.39
CA GLN A 74 10.68 -33.74 -4.58
C GLN A 74 10.06 -32.95 -3.46
N LEU A 75 8.95 -32.28 -3.77
CA LEU A 75 8.17 -31.50 -2.83
C LEU A 75 7.01 -32.34 -2.33
N ASN A 76 6.99 -32.61 -1.03
CA ASN A 76 5.86 -33.21 -0.34
C ASN A 76 5.18 -32.13 0.50
N VAL A 77 4.23 -31.42 -0.11
CA VAL A 77 3.52 -30.31 0.53
C VAL A 77 2.73 -30.78 1.75
N ALA A 78 2.20 -32.00 1.73
CA ALA A 78 1.43 -32.55 2.84
C ALA A 78 2.27 -32.69 4.13
N GLU A 79 3.57 -32.99 4.02
CA GLU A 79 4.44 -33.10 5.21
C GLU A 79 4.60 -31.76 5.92
N ALA A 80 4.66 -30.63 5.18
CA ALA A 80 4.74 -29.30 5.77
C ALA A 80 3.51 -28.94 6.62
N ALA A 81 2.35 -29.55 6.34
CA ALA A 81 1.11 -29.33 7.09
C ALA A 81 0.80 -30.39 8.15
N LYS A 82 1.52 -31.52 8.13
CA LYS A 82 1.21 -32.73 8.92
C LYS A 82 1.14 -32.49 10.43
N TYR A 83 1.95 -31.57 10.95
CA TYR A 83 2.02 -31.28 12.37
C TYR A 83 1.23 -30.04 12.79
N ARG A 84 0.46 -29.41 11.88
CA ARG A 84 -0.27 -28.17 12.14
C ARG A 84 -1.11 -28.25 13.41
N ASP A 85 -2.00 -29.23 13.49
CA ASP A 85 -2.93 -29.39 14.60
C ASP A 85 -2.20 -29.70 15.92
N ARG A 86 -1.12 -30.49 15.85
CA ARG A 86 -0.33 -30.87 17.04
C ARG A 86 0.40 -29.68 17.67
N TYR A 87 0.79 -28.69 16.86
CA TYR A 87 1.52 -27.51 17.31
C TYR A 87 0.66 -26.25 17.38
N GLU A 88 -0.65 -26.38 17.14
CA GLU A 88 -1.63 -25.29 17.14
C GLU A 88 -1.21 -24.13 16.20
N ALA A 89 -0.70 -24.47 15.03
CA ALA A 89 -0.23 -23.47 14.07
C ALA A 89 -1.36 -22.95 13.17
N ASP A 90 -1.39 -21.64 12.98
CA ASP A 90 -2.31 -20.97 12.07
C ASP A 90 -1.86 -21.12 10.60
N TYR A 91 -0.54 -21.20 10.39
CA TYR A 91 0.07 -21.25 9.06
C TYR A 91 1.14 -22.34 8.95
N CYS A 92 1.40 -22.79 7.73
CA CYS A 92 2.48 -23.71 7.39
C CYS A 92 3.29 -23.16 6.23
N LEU A 93 4.61 -23.15 6.39
CA LEU A 93 5.56 -22.60 5.43
C LEU A 93 6.47 -23.71 4.93
N LEU A 94 6.60 -23.80 3.61
CA LEU A 94 7.61 -24.60 2.94
C LEU A 94 8.70 -23.66 2.43
N VAL A 95 9.91 -23.76 2.99
CA VAL A 95 11.02 -22.84 2.72
C VAL A 95 12.14 -23.57 1.98
N GLY A 96 12.68 -22.98 0.91
CA GLY A 96 13.82 -23.56 0.19
C GLY A 96 14.57 -22.56 -0.69
N PRO A 97 15.66 -22.97 -1.37
CA PRO A 97 16.36 -22.09 -2.31
C PRO A 97 15.55 -21.80 -3.58
N GLY A 98 14.58 -22.65 -3.92
CA GLY A 98 13.72 -22.53 -5.11
C GLY A 98 12.91 -23.81 -5.34
N PHE A 99 11.80 -23.70 -6.08
CA PHE A 99 10.85 -24.80 -6.31
C PHE A 99 10.66 -25.13 -7.78
N ALA A 100 10.63 -26.43 -8.11
CA ALA A 100 10.60 -26.87 -9.50
C ALA A 100 9.19 -26.63 -10.05
N PRO A 101 9.07 -26.08 -11.27
CA PRO A 101 7.77 -25.89 -11.87
C PRO A 101 7.09 -27.25 -12.05
N ARG A 102 6.00 -27.46 -11.31
CA ARG A 102 5.15 -28.65 -11.40
C ARG A 102 3.72 -28.18 -11.51
N THR A 103 2.99 -28.74 -12.46
CA THR A 103 1.60 -28.36 -12.75
C THR A 103 0.67 -28.51 -11.54
N THR A 104 0.93 -29.47 -10.65
CA THR A 104 0.12 -29.70 -9.44
C THR A 104 0.55 -28.92 -8.22
N PHE A 105 1.75 -28.31 -8.21
CA PHE A 105 2.34 -27.76 -6.99
C PHE A 105 1.51 -26.63 -6.40
N ALA A 106 1.08 -25.67 -7.22
CA ALA A 106 0.22 -24.58 -6.76
C ALA A 106 -1.11 -25.09 -6.17
N SER A 107 -1.72 -26.12 -6.77
CA SER A 107 -2.95 -26.73 -6.26
C SER A 107 -2.72 -27.48 -4.95
N GLU A 108 -1.58 -28.18 -4.80
CA GLU A 108 -1.20 -28.87 -3.56
C GLU A 108 -1.00 -27.87 -2.40
N LEU A 109 -0.37 -26.73 -2.66
CA LEU A 109 -0.23 -25.64 -1.67
C LEU A 109 -1.58 -25.15 -1.17
N GLN A 110 -2.56 -24.98 -2.07
CA GLN A 110 -3.93 -24.60 -1.69
C GLN A 110 -4.63 -25.69 -0.87
N ILE A 111 -4.60 -26.95 -1.34
CA ILE A 111 -5.26 -28.08 -0.69
C ILE A 111 -4.75 -28.28 0.74
N HIS A 112 -3.45 -28.15 0.95
CA HIS A 112 -2.83 -28.37 2.27
C HIS A 112 -2.71 -27.10 3.10
N GLY A 113 -3.08 -25.92 2.59
CA GLY A 113 -2.97 -24.66 3.32
C GLY A 113 -1.52 -24.23 3.59
N VAL A 114 -0.62 -24.44 2.64
CA VAL A 114 0.84 -24.19 2.78
C VAL A 114 1.26 -23.02 1.90
N SER A 115 2.07 -22.11 2.45
CA SER A 115 2.76 -21.08 1.68
C SER A 115 4.17 -21.55 1.32
N ALA A 116 4.59 -21.36 0.07
CA ALA A 116 5.92 -21.72 -0.39
C ALA A 116 6.80 -20.47 -0.54
N TRP A 117 7.95 -20.48 0.15
CA TRP A 117 8.88 -19.38 0.29
C TRP A 117 10.26 -19.75 -0.25
N THR A 118 10.81 -18.92 -1.12
CA THR A 118 12.22 -18.99 -1.48
C THR A 118 13.07 -18.14 -0.53
N ILE A 119 14.38 -18.36 -0.52
CA ILE A 119 15.31 -17.48 0.21
C ILE A 119 15.33 -16.07 -0.39
N ASP A 120 15.05 -15.92 -1.68
CA ASP A 120 14.94 -14.60 -2.30
C ASP A 120 13.66 -13.86 -1.87
N ASP A 121 12.53 -14.58 -1.69
CA ASP A 121 11.31 -13.99 -1.11
C ASP A 121 11.56 -13.48 0.32
N LEU A 122 12.22 -14.29 1.14
CA LEU A 122 12.62 -13.91 2.50
C LEU A 122 13.61 -12.74 2.51
N ALA A 123 14.53 -12.67 1.54
CA ALA A 123 15.43 -11.53 1.38
C ALA A 123 14.66 -10.26 1.00
N ALA A 124 13.67 -10.35 0.11
CA ALA A 124 12.87 -9.22 -0.33
C ALA A 124 12.13 -8.57 0.84
N VAL A 125 11.40 -9.36 1.63
CA VAL A 125 10.67 -8.86 2.80
C VAL A 125 11.62 -8.35 3.90
N PHE A 126 12.77 -8.99 4.06
CA PHE A 126 13.81 -8.54 4.99
C PHE A 126 14.35 -7.16 4.61
N HIS A 127 14.69 -6.95 3.33
CA HIS A 127 15.19 -5.66 2.85
C HIS A 127 14.12 -4.57 2.86
N ALA A 128 12.86 -4.95 2.66
CA ALA A 128 11.72 -4.04 2.77
C ALA A 128 11.30 -3.76 4.23
N GLY A 129 12.00 -4.32 5.23
CA GLY A 129 11.77 -4.05 6.64
C GLY A 129 10.42 -4.56 7.15
N PHE A 130 9.96 -5.71 6.64
CA PHE A 130 8.71 -6.30 7.09
C PHE A 130 8.83 -6.81 8.53
N ASP A 131 7.78 -6.60 9.31
CA ASP A 131 7.60 -7.13 10.65
C ASP A 131 6.57 -8.29 10.64
N PRO A 132 6.30 -8.97 11.77
CA PRO A 132 5.35 -10.09 11.79
C PRO A 132 3.94 -9.68 11.37
N ASN A 133 3.51 -8.45 11.65
CA ASN A 133 2.17 -8.01 11.26
C ASN A 133 2.06 -7.85 9.73
N ARG A 134 3.09 -7.28 9.09
CA ARG A 134 3.16 -7.13 7.62
C ARG A 134 3.36 -8.46 6.90
N LEU A 135 3.96 -9.47 7.54
CA LEU A 135 4.16 -10.79 6.95
C LEU A 135 2.92 -11.67 6.96
N ARG A 136 1.99 -11.44 7.90
CA ARG A 136 0.79 -12.28 8.08
C ARG A 136 -0.02 -12.53 6.79
N PRO A 137 -0.29 -11.53 5.92
CA PRO A 137 -1.01 -11.77 4.67
C PRO A 137 -0.26 -12.69 3.69
N LEU A 138 1.08 -12.71 3.74
CA LEU A 138 1.92 -13.52 2.88
C LEU A 138 1.99 -15.00 3.32
N PHE A 139 1.53 -15.32 4.53
CA PHE A 139 1.54 -16.70 5.05
C PHE A 139 0.35 -17.52 4.54
N GLY A 140 -0.56 -16.90 3.79
CA GLY A 140 -1.68 -17.58 3.12
C GLY A 140 -1.20 -18.61 2.09
N PRO A 141 -2.01 -19.65 1.80
CA PRO A 141 -1.58 -20.71 0.90
C PRO A 141 -1.27 -20.21 -0.51
N GLY A 142 -0.22 -20.76 -1.11
CA GLY A 142 0.23 -20.38 -2.45
C GLY A 142 1.73 -20.14 -2.56
N LEU A 143 2.16 -19.66 -3.74
CA LEU A 143 3.52 -19.23 -3.96
C LEU A 143 3.65 -17.78 -3.50
N VAL A 144 4.60 -17.51 -2.61
CA VAL A 144 4.83 -16.15 -2.10
C VAL A 144 5.37 -15.24 -3.20
N ALA A 145 6.13 -15.80 -4.13
CA ALA A 145 6.60 -15.12 -5.34
C ALA A 145 5.48 -14.43 -6.14
N ASP A 146 4.23 -14.94 -6.06
CA ASP A 146 3.09 -14.35 -6.78
C ASP A 146 2.58 -13.05 -6.15
N VAL A 147 2.94 -12.76 -4.88
CA VAL A 147 2.39 -11.64 -4.09
C VAL A 147 3.45 -10.76 -3.42
N VAL A 148 4.68 -11.23 -3.27
CA VAL A 148 5.73 -10.52 -2.52
C VAL A 148 6.21 -9.26 -3.22
N GLU A 149 6.28 -9.27 -4.56
CA GLU A 149 6.69 -8.07 -5.32
C GLU A 149 5.68 -6.94 -5.12
N ASP A 150 4.39 -7.22 -5.24
CA ASP A 150 3.31 -6.27 -4.97
C ASP A 150 3.36 -5.78 -3.51
N ALA A 151 3.55 -6.69 -2.55
CA ALA A 151 3.65 -6.31 -1.14
C ALA A 151 4.86 -5.42 -0.85
N VAL A 152 6.03 -5.73 -1.41
CA VAL A 152 7.25 -4.92 -1.28
C VAL A 152 7.08 -3.57 -1.98
N TRP A 153 6.44 -3.56 -3.15
CA TRP A 153 6.10 -2.34 -3.86
C TRP A 153 5.18 -1.46 -3.02
N ASP A 154 4.11 -2.02 -2.45
CA ASP A 154 3.18 -1.32 -1.58
C ASP A 154 3.84 -0.84 -0.29
N ALA A 155 4.77 -1.60 0.27
CA ALA A 155 5.54 -1.15 1.43
C ALA A 155 6.44 0.05 1.10
N ALA A 156 7.06 0.07 -0.09
CA ALA A 156 7.95 1.15 -0.51
C ALA A 156 7.21 2.39 -1.04
N HIS A 157 6.05 2.20 -1.67
CA HIS A 157 5.35 3.27 -2.40
C HIS A 157 3.94 3.55 -1.87
N GLY A 158 3.33 2.63 -1.15
CA GLY A 158 1.96 2.73 -0.66
C GLY A 158 1.78 3.84 0.37
N GLU A 159 2.74 4.02 1.29
CA GLU A 159 2.70 5.12 2.27
C GLU A 159 2.79 6.48 1.59
N ALA A 160 3.77 6.67 0.70
CA ALA A 160 3.92 7.91 -0.07
C ALA A 160 2.69 8.20 -0.95
N LYS A 161 2.11 7.16 -1.56
CA LYS A 161 0.87 7.29 -2.36
C LYS A 161 -0.34 7.59 -1.48
N CYS A 162 -0.41 7.01 -0.28
CA CYS A 162 -1.46 7.30 0.71
C CYS A 162 -1.38 8.77 1.13
N ILE A 163 -0.19 9.26 1.51
CA ILE A 163 0.04 10.66 1.87
C ILE A 163 -0.30 11.58 0.69
N ALA A 164 0.14 11.26 -0.54
CA ALA A 164 -0.19 12.05 -1.71
C ALA A 164 -1.70 12.11 -1.98
N ALA A 165 -2.42 10.99 -1.84
CA ALA A 165 -3.88 10.95 -1.99
C ALA A 165 -4.58 11.77 -0.89
N ILE A 166 -4.09 11.70 0.35
CA ILE A 166 -4.58 12.53 1.45
C ILE A 166 -4.38 14.03 1.13
N CYS A 167 -3.19 14.43 0.68
CA CYS A 167 -2.93 15.82 0.29
C CYS A 167 -3.88 16.29 -0.81
N GLU A 168 -4.07 15.50 -1.88
CA GLU A 168 -4.99 15.84 -2.98
C GLU A 168 -6.43 16.03 -2.50
N ILE A 169 -6.92 15.14 -1.63
CA ILE A 169 -8.27 15.24 -1.07
C ILE A 169 -8.39 16.48 -0.18
N LEU A 170 -7.43 16.73 0.71
CA LEU A 170 -7.41 17.90 1.59
C LEU A 170 -7.34 19.21 0.81
N GLU A 171 -6.54 19.30 -0.25
CA GLU A 171 -6.48 20.47 -1.14
C GLU A 171 -7.82 20.73 -1.83
N SER A 172 -8.48 19.68 -2.35
CA SER A 172 -9.80 19.78 -2.97
C SER A 172 -10.87 20.29 -2.00
N ILE A 173 -10.86 19.78 -0.76
CA ILE A 173 -11.76 20.21 0.31
C ILE A 173 -11.48 21.66 0.71
N ALA A 174 -10.21 22.01 0.93
CA ALA A 174 -9.79 23.36 1.31
C ALA A 174 -10.20 24.37 0.23
N ALA A 175 -9.99 24.07 -1.06
CA ALA A 175 -10.41 24.93 -2.16
C ALA A 175 -11.94 25.11 -2.23
N ARG A 176 -12.72 24.11 -1.81
CA ARG A 176 -14.18 24.21 -1.71
C ARG A 176 -14.60 25.05 -0.50
N GLN A 177 -14.02 24.81 0.68
CA GLN A 177 -14.31 25.57 1.90
C GLN A 177 -13.90 27.05 1.76
N GLN A 178 -12.76 27.33 1.14
CA GLN A 178 -12.28 28.68 0.90
C GLN A 178 -13.27 29.48 0.02
N ARG A 179 -13.88 28.85 -0.99
CA ARG A 179 -14.92 29.49 -1.81
C ARG A 179 -16.14 29.90 -0.99
N VAL A 180 -16.52 29.11 0.02
CA VAL A 180 -17.61 29.46 0.93
C VAL A 180 -17.17 30.56 1.90
N ALA A 181 -15.96 30.45 2.44
CA ALA A 181 -15.40 31.41 3.39
C ALA A 181 -15.18 32.81 2.81
N LEU A 182 -15.01 32.95 1.48
CA LEU A 182 -14.94 34.27 0.82
C LEU A 182 -16.20 35.13 1.04
N ALA A 183 -17.33 34.53 1.40
CA ALA A 183 -18.56 35.24 1.74
C ALA A 183 -18.67 35.59 3.24
N ALA A 184 -17.78 35.05 4.08
CA ALA A 184 -17.77 35.23 5.53
C ALA A 184 -16.63 36.16 5.98
N PRO A 185 -16.75 36.85 7.13
CA PRO A 185 -15.63 37.59 7.70
C PRO A 185 -14.49 36.62 8.09
N PRO A 186 -13.21 37.05 8.03
CA PRO A 186 -12.07 36.18 8.33
C PRO A 186 -12.10 35.51 9.71
N SER A 187 -12.75 36.13 10.69
CA SER A 187 -12.95 35.58 12.04
C SER A 187 -13.89 34.38 12.09
N GLU A 188 -14.66 34.14 11.03
CA GLU A 188 -15.59 33.02 10.88
C GLU A 188 -15.09 31.98 9.89
N ALA A 189 -13.87 32.12 9.36
CA ALA A 189 -13.30 31.12 8.46
C ALA A 189 -13.09 29.80 9.21
N PRO A 190 -13.55 28.66 8.66
CA PRO A 190 -13.37 27.37 9.32
C PRO A 190 -11.88 27.02 9.40
N HIS A 191 -11.44 26.59 10.59
CA HIS A 191 -10.10 26.04 10.79
C HIS A 191 -10.13 24.54 10.53
N LEU A 192 -9.25 24.08 9.63
CA LEU A 192 -9.06 22.66 9.36
C LEU A 192 -7.88 22.16 10.20
N ASP A 193 -8.18 21.62 11.38
CA ASP A 193 -7.18 20.92 12.20
C ASP A 193 -7.08 19.43 11.81
N VAL A 194 -6.14 18.71 12.43
CA VAL A 194 -5.88 17.28 12.15
C VAL A 194 -7.13 16.43 12.41
N ASP A 195 -7.91 16.74 13.44
CA ASP A 195 -9.10 15.98 13.81
C ASP A 195 -10.23 16.18 12.79
N ALA A 196 -10.48 17.42 12.39
CA ALA A 196 -11.42 17.75 11.33
C ALA A 196 -11.00 17.14 9.99
N ALA A 197 -9.71 17.21 9.64
CA ALA A 197 -9.15 16.58 8.44
C ALA A 197 -9.35 15.06 8.46
N THR A 198 -9.08 14.40 9.60
CA THR A 198 -9.28 12.95 9.77
C THR A 198 -10.74 12.55 9.56
N LEU A 199 -11.68 13.28 10.18
CA LEU A 199 -13.12 13.00 10.02
C LEU A 199 -13.59 13.17 8.57
N ILE A 200 -13.15 14.23 7.89
CA ILE A 200 -13.55 14.48 6.50
C ILE A 200 -12.96 13.41 5.57
N LEU A 201 -11.72 12.97 5.81
CA LEU A 201 -11.10 11.90 5.04
C LEU A 201 -11.82 10.57 5.26
N ASP A 202 -12.21 10.23 6.50
CA ASP A 202 -12.96 9.01 6.80
C ASP A 202 -14.34 9.00 6.10
N GLU A 203 -15.04 10.15 6.11
CA GLU A 203 -16.29 10.32 5.34
C GLU A 203 -16.05 10.17 3.83
N HIS A 204 -14.98 10.77 3.30
CA HIS A 204 -14.64 10.70 1.87
C HIS A 204 -14.33 9.27 1.42
N PHE A 205 -13.50 8.55 2.16
CA PHE A 205 -13.17 7.15 1.85
C PHE A 205 -14.36 6.23 1.99
N SER A 206 -15.20 6.45 3.01
CA SER A 206 -16.45 5.72 3.21
C SER A 206 -17.42 5.91 2.03
N ALA A 207 -17.58 7.14 1.54
CA ALA A 207 -18.43 7.43 0.39
C ALA A 207 -17.92 6.81 -0.93
N GLY A 208 -16.59 6.64 -1.06
CA GLY A 208 -15.94 6.04 -2.22
C GLY A 208 -15.89 4.50 -2.21
N ASN A 209 -16.40 3.82 -1.18
CA ASN A 209 -16.15 2.40 -0.92
C ASN A 209 -14.65 2.02 -0.96
N SER A 210 -13.78 2.95 -0.61
CA SER A 210 -12.34 2.67 -0.56
C SER A 210 -12.02 1.92 0.73
N PRO A 211 -11.31 0.78 0.67
CA PRO A 211 -10.82 0.12 1.87
C PRO A 211 -9.65 0.88 2.51
N ALA A 212 -9.13 1.93 1.85
CA ALA A 212 -8.06 2.77 2.39
C ALA A 212 -8.54 3.45 3.67
N ARG A 213 -7.74 3.33 4.73
CA ARG A 213 -7.93 4.08 5.96
C ARG A 213 -6.79 5.08 6.09
N CYS A 214 -7.10 6.34 6.40
CA CYS A 214 -6.09 7.26 6.89
C CYS A 214 -5.96 7.10 8.40
N THR A 215 -4.74 6.95 8.87
CA THR A 215 -4.43 7.10 10.28
C THR A 215 -4.23 8.58 10.60
N ARG A 216 -4.32 8.95 11.88
CA ARG A 216 -3.96 10.30 12.33
C ARG A 216 -2.54 10.68 11.90
N ALA A 217 -1.61 9.71 11.97
CA ALA A 217 -0.22 9.92 11.57
C ALA A 217 -0.09 10.29 10.08
N ASP A 218 -0.89 9.69 9.20
CA ASP A 218 -0.89 10.03 7.77
C ASP A 218 -1.37 11.48 7.53
N VAL A 219 -2.41 11.90 8.27
CA VAL A 219 -2.95 13.27 8.20
C VAL A 219 -1.95 14.29 8.76
N GLU A 220 -1.26 13.95 9.84
CA GLU A 220 -0.19 14.78 10.40
C GLU A 220 0.97 14.88 9.41
N ALA A 221 1.40 13.78 8.80
CA ALA A 221 2.46 13.77 7.77
C ALA A 221 2.09 14.65 6.56
N ALA A 222 0.84 14.57 6.11
CA ALA A 222 0.33 15.44 5.04
C ALA A 222 0.29 16.92 5.45
N SER A 223 -0.18 17.22 6.67
CA SER A 223 -0.36 18.61 7.16
C SER A 223 0.95 19.36 7.38
N HIS A 224 2.02 18.67 7.74
CA HIS A 224 3.34 19.28 7.94
C HIS A 224 4.08 19.53 6.62
N GLY A 225 3.48 19.20 5.47
CA GLY A 225 4.12 19.34 4.18
C GLY A 225 5.46 18.61 4.15
N SER A 226 5.55 17.44 4.80
CA SER A 226 6.73 16.58 4.70
C SER A 226 6.97 16.37 3.21
N ALA A 227 7.96 17.08 2.67
CA ALA A 227 8.36 16.92 1.29
C ALA A 227 8.60 15.42 1.12
N ILE A 228 7.76 14.75 0.32
CA ILE A 228 8.04 13.39 -0.13
C ILE A 228 9.45 13.50 -0.72
N PRO A 229 10.47 12.85 -0.14
CA PRO A 229 11.83 13.03 -0.63
C PRO A 229 11.81 12.65 -2.11
N ALA A 230 12.19 13.58 -2.99
CA ALA A 230 12.22 13.39 -4.43
C ALA A 230 13.23 12.31 -4.89
N SER A 231 13.79 11.54 -3.94
CA SER A 231 14.86 10.57 -4.06
C SER A 231 14.41 9.20 -3.55
N ALA A 232 13.45 8.58 -4.23
CA ALA A 232 13.21 7.14 -4.10
C ALA A 232 12.68 6.52 -5.41
N ALA A 233 13.11 7.03 -6.57
CA ALA A 233 13.04 6.26 -7.81
C ALA A 233 14.33 5.43 -7.92
N PRO A 234 14.34 4.13 -7.56
CA PRO A 234 15.45 3.28 -7.94
C PRO A 234 15.48 3.20 -9.47
N ALA A 235 16.68 3.36 -10.05
CA ALA A 235 16.94 3.00 -11.44
C ALA A 235 16.84 1.47 -11.59
N GLY A 236 15.62 0.94 -11.62
CA GLY A 236 15.33 -0.46 -11.92
C GLY A 236 15.33 -0.73 -13.44
N PRO A 237 15.56 -1.98 -13.87
CA PRO A 237 15.65 -2.33 -15.28
C PRO A 237 14.32 -2.07 -15.99
N THR A 238 14.39 -1.55 -17.20
CA THR A 238 13.25 -1.25 -18.07
C THR A 238 12.27 -2.43 -18.16
N PRO A 239 10.99 -2.24 -17.80
CA PRO A 239 9.98 -3.28 -18.01
C PRO A 239 9.64 -3.42 -19.49
N ASN A 240 9.38 -4.66 -19.87
CA ASN A 240 8.98 -5.10 -21.20
C ASN A 240 7.69 -4.35 -21.65
N THR A 241 7.81 -3.58 -22.73
CA THR A 241 6.75 -2.73 -23.29
C THR A 241 5.66 -3.57 -23.94
N ASN A 242 4.67 -4.02 -23.18
CA ASN A 242 3.37 -4.45 -23.71
C ASN A 242 2.26 -4.38 -22.65
N ARG A 243 1.96 -3.18 -22.15
CA ARG A 243 0.68 -2.84 -21.51
C ARG A 243 0.46 -1.33 -21.60
N SER A 244 -0.66 -0.91 -22.20
CA SER A 244 -1.08 0.49 -22.17
C SER A 244 -1.82 0.76 -20.87
N SER A 245 -1.23 1.58 -20.00
CA SER A 245 -1.92 2.24 -18.90
C SER A 245 -1.38 3.66 -18.78
N SER A 246 -2.30 4.62 -18.73
CA SER A 246 -2.06 6.04 -18.54
C SER A 246 -1.20 6.32 -17.30
N GLN A 247 -0.02 6.92 -17.50
CA GLN A 247 0.84 7.39 -16.41
C GLN A 247 0.27 8.67 -15.77
N PRO A 248 0.33 8.83 -14.43
CA PRO A 248 0.06 10.11 -13.78
C PRO A 248 1.24 11.07 -13.98
N ARG A 249 0.92 12.37 -14.09
CA ARG A 249 1.89 13.46 -14.27
C ARG A 249 2.59 13.75 -12.94
N SER A 250 3.90 13.93 -12.97
CA SER A 250 4.68 14.40 -11.81
C SER A 250 4.50 15.91 -11.58
N CYS A 251 4.34 16.31 -10.31
CA CYS A 251 4.32 17.72 -9.88
C CYS A 251 5.75 18.24 -9.66
N PRO A 252 6.06 19.51 -10.05
CA PRO A 252 7.37 20.12 -9.80
C PRO A 252 7.55 20.57 -8.33
N PRO A 253 8.79 20.57 -7.81
CA PRO A 253 9.10 20.69 -6.38
C PRO A 253 9.11 22.12 -5.78
N GLU A 254 8.72 23.17 -6.52
CA GLU A 254 8.94 24.56 -6.07
C GLU A 254 7.77 25.18 -5.25
N PHE A 255 6.86 24.38 -4.68
CA PHE A 255 5.61 24.91 -4.11
C PHE A 255 5.42 24.79 -2.58
N PHE A 256 6.38 24.24 -1.82
CA PHE A 256 6.13 23.86 -0.42
C PHE A 256 7.13 24.45 0.58
N GLU A 257 6.96 25.74 0.90
CA GLU A 257 7.34 26.30 2.21
C GLU A 257 6.14 27.08 2.77
N GLY A 258 5.63 26.69 3.94
CA GLY A 258 4.73 27.56 4.74
C GLY A 258 3.38 27.01 5.21
N TRP A 259 3.28 25.76 5.68
CA TRP A 259 2.02 25.20 6.23
C TRP A 259 1.89 25.26 7.76
N SER A 260 2.82 25.88 8.49
CA SER A 260 2.75 25.92 9.97
C SER A 260 1.65 26.84 10.53
N THR A 261 1.06 27.71 9.71
CA THR A 261 -0.13 28.50 10.07
C THR A 261 -0.75 29.06 8.80
N LEU A 262 -1.86 28.47 8.31
CA LEU A 262 -2.55 28.96 7.13
C LEU A 262 -3.32 30.24 7.50
N THR A 263 -2.62 31.37 7.49
CA THR A 263 -3.22 32.69 7.73
C THR A 263 -3.73 33.23 6.41
N LEU A 264 -5.05 33.42 6.31
CA LEU A 264 -5.72 33.96 5.12
C LEU A 264 -5.19 35.37 4.79
N VAL A 265 -4.49 35.52 3.66
CA VAL A 265 -4.10 36.84 3.15
C VAL A 265 -5.23 37.38 2.26
N PRO A 266 -5.78 38.58 2.52
CA PRO A 266 -6.79 39.17 1.64
C PRO A 266 -6.16 39.52 0.28
N LEU A 267 -6.81 39.07 -0.80
CA LEU A 267 -6.39 39.32 -2.18
C LEU A 267 -6.64 40.77 -2.59
N GLY A 268 -5.74 41.66 -2.17
CA GLY A 268 -5.58 43.00 -2.76
C GLY A 268 -4.37 43.03 -3.69
N ASN A 269 -4.58 42.96 -5.01
CA ASN A 269 -3.59 43.12 -6.09
C ASN A 269 -2.58 41.98 -6.35
N ALA A 270 -2.98 40.70 -6.23
CA ALA A 270 -2.12 39.60 -6.67
C ALA A 270 -1.93 39.59 -8.20
N ARG A 271 -0.67 39.51 -8.66
CA ARG A 271 -0.29 39.19 -10.04
C ARG A 271 0.16 37.74 -10.09
N VAL A 272 -0.37 36.96 -11.03
CA VAL A 272 0.11 35.60 -11.29
C VAL A 272 1.11 35.66 -12.44
N THR A 273 2.37 35.35 -12.13
CA THR A 273 3.43 35.19 -13.12
C THR A 273 3.56 33.70 -13.42
N ILE A 274 3.30 33.31 -14.66
CA ILE A 274 3.50 31.93 -15.09
C ILE A 274 4.94 31.82 -15.61
N PRO A 275 5.80 30.98 -15.01
CA PRO A 275 7.16 30.80 -15.51
C PRO A 275 7.11 30.18 -16.91
N ALA A 276 7.98 30.66 -17.79
CA ALA A 276 8.05 30.16 -19.16
C ALA A 276 8.87 28.88 -19.26
N LEU A 277 8.48 28.03 -20.22
CA LEU A 277 9.31 26.91 -20.67
C LEU A 277 10.63 27.43 -21.28
N PRO A 278 11.70 26.61 -21.30
CA PRO A 278 12.99 27.00 -21.88
C PRO A 278 12.80 27.52 -23.31
N GLY A 279 13.22 28.77 -23.56
CA GLY A 279 13.15 29.43 -24.88
C GLY A 279 11.97 30.38 -25.11
N ASN A 280 11.13 30.65 -24.11
CA ASN A 280 10.08 31.68 -24.19
C ASN A 280 10.20 32.73 -23.07
N PRO A 281 9.83 34.00 -23.29
CA PRO A 281 9.75 34.97 -22.21
C PRO A 281 8.50 34.73 -21.33
N PRO A 282 8.59 35.00 -20.01
CA PRO A 282 7.47 34.84 -19.09
C PRO A 282 6.31 35.77 -19.44
N ARG A 283 5.09 35.30 -19.21
CA ARG A 283 3.85 36.06 -19.43
C ARG A 283 3.18 36.36 -18.09
N THR A 284 3.01 37.63 -17.79
CA THR A 284 2.18 38.10 -16.67
C THR A 284 0.75 38.36 -17.14
N LYS A 285 -0.23 37.72 -16.50
CA LYS A 285 -1.64 38.06 -16.65
C LYS A 285 -2.14 38.75 -15.38
N ARG A 286 -2.85 39.87 -15.57
CA ARG A 286 -3.61 40.51 -14.50
C ARG A 286 -4.95 39.78 -14.39
N LEU A 287 -5.28 39.25 -13.21
CA LEU A 287 -6.62 38.73 -12.94
C LEU A 287 -7.55 39.94 -12.80
N GLU A 288 -8.36 40.20 -13.82
CA GLU A 288 -9.49 41.12 -13.70
C GLU A 288 -10.67 40.39 -13.05
N ALA A 289 -11.35 41.05 -12.12
CA ALA A 289 -12.57 40.53 -11.53
C ALA A 289 -13.59 40.23 -12.63
N ALA A 290 -14.18 39.02 -12.58
CA ALA A 290 -15.21 38.62 -13.52
C ALA A 290 -16.35 39.65 -13.51
N ARG A 291 -16.65 40.24 -14.67
CA ARG A 291 -17.86 41.05 -14.83
C ARG A 291 -19.08 40.13 -14.70
N PRO A 292 -20.12 40.51 -13.96
CA PRO A 292 -21.34 39.72 -13.90
C PRO A 292 -22.00 39.69 -15.28
N GLU A 293 -22.10 38.51 -15.88
CA GLU A 293 -22.92 38.32 -17.09
C GLU A 293 -24.41 38.37 -16.69
N THR A 294 -25.13 39.37 -17.20
CA THR A 294 -26.58 39.42 -17.14
C THR A 294 -27.16 38.38 -18.10
N HIS A 295 -27.55 37.22 -17.58
CA HIS A 295 -28.39 36.28 -18.32
C HIS A 295 -29.84 36.79 -18.34
N HIS A 296 -30.30 37.21 -19.52
CA HIS A 296 -31.73 37.37 -19.79
C HIS A 296 -32.40 35.99 -19.84
N VAL A 297 -33.16 35.67 -18.80
CA VAL A 297 -34.06 34.51 -18.78
C VAL A 297 -35.26 34.80 -19.70
N ARG A 298 -35.30 34.15 -20.87
CA ARG A 298 -36.50 34.06 -21.70
C ARG A 298 -37.46 33.03 -21.08
N ALA A 299 -38.58 33.50 -20.54
CA ALA A 299 -39.67 32.63 -20.13
C ALA A 299 -40.26 31.91 -21.37
N THR A 300 -40.05 30.60 -21.45
CA THR A 300 -40.76 29.75 -22.42
C THR A 300 -42.02 29.24 -21.73
N ALA A 301 -43.18 29.56 -22.32
CA ALA A 301 -44.48 29.14 -21.84
C ALA A 301 -44.59 27.60 -21.91
N LEU A 302 -44.68 26.95 -20.75
CA LEU A 302 -45.05 25.54 -20.64
C LEU A 302 -46.57 25.43 -20.83
N GLY A 303 -46.97 24.87 -21.97
CA GLY A 303 -48.35 24.47 -22.24
C GLY A 303 -48.74 23.31 -21.34
N LEU A 304 -49.72 23.54 -20.46
CA LEU A 304 -50.40 22.50 -19.71
C LEU A 304 -51.38 21.74 -20.64
N PRO A 305 -51.39 20.41 -20.67
CA PRO A 305 -52.46 19.66 -21.30
C PRO A 305 -53.74 19.74 -20.46
N ARG A 306 -54.86 19.99 -21.14
CA ARG A 306 -56.22 20.00 -20.60
C ARG A 306 -56.61 18.61 -20.12
N GLU A 307 -57.06 18.52 -18.87
CA GLU A 307 -57.86 17.40 -18.37
C GLU A 307 -59.11 17.25 -19.24
N ALA A 308 -59.28 16.07 -19.82
CA ALA A 308 -60.50 15.66 -20.50
C ALA A 308 -61.11 14.47 -19.76
N ASP A 309 -62.37 14.68 -19.39
CA ASP A 309 -63.40 13.72 -19.01
C ASP A 309 -63.20 12.28 -19.48
N VAL A 310 -63.25 11.34 -18.53
CA VAL A 310 -63.98 10.08 -18.75
C VAL A 310 -64.75 9.72 -17.49
N ALA A 311 -66.06 10.00 -17.54
CA ALA A 311 -67.06 9.42 -16.68
C ALA A 311 -67.68 8.18 -17.35
N ARG A 312 -68.11 7.24 -16.50
CA ARG A 312 -69.19 6.24 -16.69
C ARG A 312 -68.94 4.94 -17.47
N SER A 313 -69.08 3.86 -16.68
CA SER A 313 -70.00 2.73 -16.91
C SER A 313 -69.57 1.63 -17.89
N LYS A 314 -69.00 0.54 -17.35
CA LYS A 314 -69.67 -0.76 -17.13
C LYS A 314 -68.68 -1.78 -16.58
#